data_AF-N2A1T3-F1
#
_entry.id   AF-N2A1T3-F1
#
_cell.length_a   1.000
_cell.length_b   1.000
_cell.length_c   1.000
_cell.angle_alpha   90.00
_cell.angle_beta   90.00
_cell.angle_gamma   90.00
#
_symmetry.space_group_name_H-M   'P 1'
#
loop_
_entity.id
_entity.type
_entity.pdbx_description
1 polymer ?
#
loop_
_entity_poly.entity_id
_entity_poly.type
_entity_poly.pdbx_seq_one_letter_code
_entity_poly.pdbx_strand_id
1 'polypeptide(L)'
;MSSEKKQAELIKEISGVNPLKCMKCGKCSASCPSYNEMDIKPHQFVSYVVNEDIESLVNSKSLWKCLSCFACVERCPRDVKPGKLIDAARQVVVRQKDQDYLSPNEIPELLDPELPQQLLVSAFRRYRR
;
A
#
# COMPACT_ATOMS: atom_id res chain seq x y z
N MET A 1 -3.22 -12.61 21.95
CA MET A 1 -3.41 -12.17 20.56
C MET A 1 -2.04 -11.89 19.97
N SER A 2 -1.64 -12.58 18.89
CA SER A 2 -0.31 -12.42 18.25
C SER A 2 -0.12 -11.00 17.72
N SER A 3 1.14 -10.59 17.51
CA SER A 3 1.47 -9.26 16.96
C SER A 3 0.78 -9.00 15.62
N GLU A 4 0.82 -10.00 14.73
CA GLU A 4 0.23 -9.95 13.39
C GLU A 4 -1.29 -9.75 13.43
N LYS A 5 -1.99 -10.45 14.32
CA LYS A 5 -3.44 -10.25 14.55
C LYS A 5 -3.78 -8.81 14.88
N LYS A 6 -2.96 -8.16 15.72
CA LYS A 6 -3.15 -6.75 16.07
C LYS A 6 -2.94 -5.83 14.86
N GLN A 7 -1.94 -6.11 14.02
CA GLN A 7 -1.68 -5.33 12.82
C GLN A 7 -2.78 -5.48 11.78
N ALA A 8 -3.30 -6.70 11.57
CA ALA A 8 -4.38 -6.96 10.63
C ALA A 8 -5.67 -6.23 11.03
N GLU A 9 -6.02 -6.23 12.32
CA GLU A 9 -7.15 -5.44 12.84
C GLU A 9 -6.91 -3.93 12.69
N LEU A 10 -5.71 -3.43 13.00
CA LEU A 10 -5.37 -2.02 12.80
C LEU A 10 -5.49 -1.60 11.33
N ILE A 11 -5.08 -2.44 10.38
CA ILE A 11 -5.24 -2.17 8.94
C ILE A 11 -6.72 -2.09 8.57
N LYS A 12 -7.56 -2.99 9.10
CA LYS A 12 -9.02 -2.96 8.87
C LYS A 12 -9.63 -1.68 9.44
N GLU A 13 -9.22 -1.26 10.65
CA GLU A 13 -9.67 -0.02 11.30
C GLU A 13 -9.28 1.22 10.50
N ILE A 14 -8.00 1.38 10.16
CA ILE A 14 -7.50 2.53 9.38
C ILE A 14 -8.17 2.61 8.00
N SER A 15 -8.35 1.46 7.33
CA SER A 15 -8.89 1.43 5.98
C SER A 15 -10.41 1.57 5.92
N GLY A 16 -11.13 1.20 7.00
CA GLY A 16 -12.58 1.07 7.03
C GLY A 16 -13.11 0.01 6.06
N VAL A 17 -12.28 -0.96 5.66
CA VAL A 17 -12.62 -2.00 4.67
C VAL A 17 -12.97 -3.30 5.37
N ASN A 18 -14.06 -3.94 4.93
CA ASN A 18 -14.32 -5.33 5.25
C ASN A 18 -13.77 -6.25 4.13
N PRO A 19 -12.60 -6.88 4.31
CA PRO A 19 -11.98 -7.71 3.28
C PRO A 19 -12.71 -9.05 3.05
N LEU A 20 -13.55 -9.49 4.00
CA LEU A 20 -14.32 -10.74 3.89
C LEU A 20 -15.42 -10.67 2.82
N LYS A 21 -15.76 -9.48 2.30
CA LYS A 21 -16.68 -9.32 1.16
C LYS A 21 -16.07 -9.80 -0.18
N CYS A 22 -14.77 -10.10 -0.21
CA CYS A 22 -14.04 -10.44 -1.42
C CYS A 22 -14.44 -11.79 -1.99
N MET A 23 -14.85 -11.80 -3.26
CA MET A 23 -15.13 -13.03 -4.01
C MET A 23 -13.96 -13.49 -4.90
N LYS A 24 -12.76 -12.93 -4.72
CA LYS A 24 -11.53 -13.29 -5.45
C LYS A 24 -11.63 -13.22 -7.00
N CYS A 25 -12.41 -12.28 -7.55
CA CYS A 25 -12.60 -12.14 -9.01
C CYS A 25 -11.40 -11.57 -9.80
N GLY A 26 -10.35 -11.05 -9.15
CA GLY A 26 -9.15 -10.53 -9.81
C GLY A 26 -9.27 -9.16 -10.53
N LYS A 27 -10.46 -8.56 -10.61
CA LYS A 27 -10.69 -7.28 -11.34
C LYS A 27 -9.84 -6.11 -10.83
N CYS A 28 -9.54 -6.08 -9.54
CA CYS A 28 -8.64 -5.08 -8.95
C CYS A 28 -7.21 -5.19 -9.49
N SER A 29 -6.75 -6.40 -9.80
CA SER A 29 -5.42 -6.61 -10.39
C SER A 29 -5.41 -6.33 -11.88
N ALA A 30 -6.43 -6.75 -12.61
CA ALA A 30 -6.58 -6.44 -14.04
C ALA A 30 -6.68 -4.92 -14.33
N SER A 31 -7.10 -4.13 -13.34
CA SER A 31 -7.20 -2.67 -13.45
C SER A 31 -5.98 -1.91 -12.95
N CYS A 32 -4.97 -2.60 -12.42
CA CYS A 32 -3.80 -1.96 -11.83
C CYS A 32 -2.81 -1.53 -12.93
N PRO A 33 -2.52 -0.23 -13.09
CA PRO A 33 -1.50 0.22 -14.05
C PRO A 33 -0.09 -0.25 -13.68
N SER A 34 0.18 -0.46 -12.40
CA SER A 34 1.47 -0.96 -11.90
C SER A 34 1.51 -2.47 -11.76
N TYR A 35 0.60 -3.20 -12.42
CA TYR A 35 0.50 -4.65 -12.27
C TYR A 35 1.84 -5.36 -12.51
N ASN A 36 2.57 -5.00 -13.57
CA ASN A 36 3.85 -5.64 -13.93
C ASN A 36 4.98 -5.34 -12.93
N GLU A 37 4.91 -4.20 -12.25
CA GLU A 37 5.94 -3.73 -11.30
C GLU A 37 5.77 -4.27 -9.88
N MET A 38 4.66 -4.95 -9.60
CA MET A 38 4.29 -5.47 -8.30
C MET A 38 4.66 -6.95 -8.17
N ASP A 39 5.32 -7.36 -7.08
CA ASP A 39 5.49 -8.76 -6.67
C ASP A 39 4.19 -9.36 -6.06
N ILE A 40 3.38 -8.53 -5.39
CA ILE A 40 2.07 -8.89 -4.83
C ILE A 40 1.00 -8.02 -5.49
N LYS A 41 0.00 -8.65 -6.09
CA LYS A 41 -1.05 -7.95 -6.86
C LYS A 41 -2.20 -7.48 -5.97
N PRO A 42 -3.02 -6.51 -6.41
CA PRO A 42 -4.11 -5.96 -5.59
C PRO A 42 -5.12 -6.96 -4.99
N HIS A 43 -5.46 -8.04 -5.69
CA HIS A 43 -6.34 -9.06 -5.10
C HIS A 43 -5.69 -9.79 -3.93
N GLN A 44 -4.37 -9.91 -3.93
CA GLN A 44 -3.61 -10.58 -2.88
C GLN A 44 -3.50 -9.69 -1.63
N PHE A 45 -3.49 -8.35 -1.73
CA PHE A 45 -3.53 -7.47 -0.56
C PHE A 45 -4.69 -7.83 0.38
N VAL A 46 -5.84 -8.15 -0.21
CA VAL A 46 -7.02 -8.62 0.52
C VAL A 46 -6.73 -9.96 1.19
N SER A 47 -6.17 -10.92 0.45
CA SER A 47 -5.81 -12.25 0.98
C SER A 47 -4.84 -12.18 2.15
N TYR A 48 -3.78 -11.37 2.06
CA TYR A 48 -2.81 -11.20 3.14
C TYR A 48 -3.46 -10.63 4.41
N VAL A 49 -4.34 -9.64 4.29
CA VAL A 49 -5.06 -9.09 5.45
C VAL A 49 -6.07 -10.09 6.04
N VAL A 50 -6.76 -10.88 5.20
CA VAL A 50 -7.69 -11.91 5.68
C VAL A 50 -6.96 -13.05 6.40
N ASN A 51 -5.80 -13.44 5.87
CA ASN A 51 -4.98 -14.52 6.41
C ASN A 51 -4.08 -14.06 7.58
N GLU A 52 -4.12 -12.77 7.93
CA GLU A 52 -3.30 -12.16 8.98
C GLU A 52 -1.78 -12.23 8.71
N ASP A 53 -1.38 -12.50 7.47
CA ASP A 53 0.02 -12.53 7.03
C ASP A 53 0.48 -11.11 6.67
N ILE A 54 0.61 -10.27 7.70
CA ILE A 54 0.95 -8.86 7.52
C ILE A 54 2.44 -8.68 7.26
N GLU A 55 3.29 -9.54 7.82
CA GLU A 55 4.74 -9.48 7.61
C GLU A 55 5.11 -9.58 6.13
N SER A 56 4.53 -10.55 5.41
CA SER A 56 4.76 -10.68 3.96
C SER A 56 4.23 -9.49 3.17
N LEU A 57 3.09 -8.91 3.58
CA LEU A 57 2.49 -7.77 2.91
C LEU A 57 3.35 -6.50 3.05
N VAL A 58 3.88 -6.24 4.24
CA VAL A 58 4.65 -5.01 4.52
C VAL A 58 6.09 -5.08 3.99
N ASN A 59 6.68 -6.28 3.92
CA ASN A 59 8.03 -6.47 3.36
C ASN A 59 8.05 -6.55 1.82
N SER A 60 6.88 -6.57 1.17
CA SER A 60 6.76 -6.61 -0.27
C SER A 60 7.11 -5.28 -0.95
N LYS A 61 7.77 -5.36 -2.12
CA LYS A 61 8.04 -4.17 -2.96
C LYS A 61 6.75 -3.47 -3.38
N SER A 62 5.65 -4.23 -3.48
CA SER A 62 4.34 -3.75 -3.90
C SER A 62 3.74 -2.69 -2.97
N LEU A 63 4.14 -2.68 -1.69
CA LEU A 63 3.75 -1.65 -0.73
C LEU A 63 4.03 -0.23 -1.28
N TRP A 64 5.16 -0.09 -1.96
CA TRP A 64 5.66 1.17 -2.51
C TRP A 64 5.38 1.35 -4.00
N LYS A 65 4.96 0.30 -4.72
CA LYS A 65 4.58 0.38 -6.13
C LYS A 65 3.11 0.77 -6.36
N CYS A 66 2.24 0.65 -5.35
CA CYS A 66 0.85 1.11 -5.46
C CYS A 66 0.75 2.62 -5.64
N LEU A 67 0.25 3.08 -6.80
CA LEU A 67 0.15 4.50 -7.16
C LEU A 67 -0.95 5.28 -6.43
N SER A 68 -1.74 4.63 -5.56
CA SER A 68 -2.93 5.22 -4.93
C SER A 68 -3.87 5.90 -5.96
N CYS A 69 -4.00 5.30 -7.13
CA CYS A 69 -4.86 5.79 -8.22
C CYS A 69 -6.34 5.40 -8.08
N PHE A 70 -6.66 4.57 -7.07
CA PHE A 70 -8.01 4.10 -6.73
C PHE A 70 -8.80 3.37 -7.83
N ALA A 71 -8.20 3.02 -8.97
CA ALA A 71 -8.86 2.22 -10.01
C ALA A 71 -9.44 0.89 -9.49
N CYS A 72 -8.73 0.23 -8.59
CA CYS A 72 -9.18 -1.01 -7.95
C CYS A 72 -10.34 -0.81 -6.97
N VAL A 73 -10.50 0.39 -6.42
CA VAL A 73 -11.61 0.75 -5.52
C VAL A 73 -12.89 0.92 -6.33
N GLU A 74 -12.85 1.76 -7.36
CA GLU A 74 -14.00 2.06 -8.22
C GLU A 74 -14.52 0.81 -8.96
N ARG A 75 -13.61 -0.08 -9.38
CA ARG A 75 -14.00 -1.23 -10.21
C ARG A 75 -14.50 -2.43 -9.42
N CYS A 76 -14.34 -2.45 -8.09
CA CYS A 76 -14.65 -3.62 -7.28
C CYS A 76 -16.18 -3.84 -7.18
N PRO A 77 -16.73 -4.97 -7.67
CA PRO A 77 -18.17 -5.22 -7.63
C PRO A 77 -18.70 -5.54 -6.22
N ARG A 78 -17.82 -5.69 -5.23
CA ARG A 78 -18.15 -6.00 -3.84
C ARG A 78 -17.77 -4.91 -2.86
N ASP A 79 -17.33 -3.76 -3.36
CA ASP A 79 -16.86 -2.62 -2.55
C ASP A 79 -15.73 -3.00 -1.57
N VAL A 80 -14.93 -4.03 -1.91
CA VAL A 80 -13.71 -4.41 -1.20
C VAL A 80 -12.61 -3.56 -1.78
N LYS A 81 -12.26 -2.46 -1.11
CA LYS A 81 -11.41 -1.37 -1.63
C LYS A 81 -9.92 -1.69 -1.43
N PRO A 82 -9.23 -2.43 -2.32
CA PRO A 82 -7.92 -3.03 -1.98
C PRO A 82 -6.83 -1.96 -1.90
N GLY A 83 -6.97 -0.86 -2.64
CA GLY A 83 -6.12 0.33 -2.52
C GLY A 83 -6.09 0.91 -1.10
N LYS A 84 -7.24 0.91 -0.40
CA LYS A 84 -7.30 1.39 0.99
C LYS A 84 -6.58 0.45 1.96
N LEU A 85 -6.58 -0.86 1.70
CA LEU A 85 -5.86 -1.83 2.53
C LEU A 85 -4.34 -1.65 2.43
N ILE A 86 -3.80 -1.51 1.21
CA ILE A 86 -2.35 -1.32 1.04
C ILE A 86 -1.88 0.05 1.53
N ASP A 87 -2.72 1.09 1.39
CA ASP A 87 -2.44 2.41 1.97
C ASP A 87 -2.42 2.35 3.51
N ALA A 88 -3.35 1.62 4.13
CA ALA A 88 -3.36 1.39 5.58
C ALA A 88 -2.16 0.56 6.05
N ALA A 89 -1.78 -0.49 5.31
CA ALA A 89 -0.57 -1.27 5.59
C ALA A 89 0.69 -0.38 5.55
N ARG A 90 0.78 0.53 4.58
CA ARG A 90 1.88 1.50 4.49
C ARG A 90 1.92 2.43 5.71
N GLN A 91 0.76 2.88 6.20
CA GLN A 91 0.69 3.68 7.42
C GLN A 91 1.16 2.91 8.66
N VAL A 92 0.92 1.60 8.74
CA VAL A 92 1.46 0.75 9.82
C VAL A 92 2.98 0.66 9.78
N VAL A 93 3.58 0.66 8.58
CA VAL A 93 5.05 0.66 8.42
C VAL A 93 5.64 2.03 8.74
N VAL A 94 5.14 3.10 8.13
CA VAL A 94 5.67 4.47 8.30
C VAL A 94 5.57 4.97 9.75
N ARG A 95 4.63 4.44 10.55
CA ARG A 95 4.53 4.77 11.98
C ARG A 95 5.57 4.06 12.87
N GLN A 96 6.26 3.07 12.34
CA GLN A 96 7.36 2.41 13.04
C GLN A 96 8.62 3.25 12.95
N LYS A 97 9.44 3.19 14.00
CA LYS A 97 10.69 3.94 14.05
C LYS A 97 11.66 3.41 12.97
N ASP A 98 12.29 4.33 12.25
CA ASP A 98 13.35 4.03 11.26
C ASP A 98 12.88 3.16 10.07
N GLN A 99 11.59 3.22 9.71
CA GLN A 99 10.98 2.49 8.59
C GLN A 99 10.56 3.40 7.42
N ASP A 100 11.16 4.59 7.33
CA ASP A 100 10.94 5.50 6.20
C ASP A 100 11.52 4.91 4.91
N TYR A 101 10.81 5.10 3.79
CA TYR A 101 11.32 4.67 2.49
C TYR A 101 12.35 5.66 1.92
N LEU A 102 12.22 6.96 2.27
CA LEU A 102 13.11 8.02 1.82
C LEU A 102 13.30 9.07 2.93
N SER A 103 14.54 9.25 3.38
CA SER A 103 14.91 10.23 4.42
C SER A 103 15.05 11.64 3.84
N PRO A 104 14.72 12.71 4.61
CA PRO A 104 15.00 14.09 4.21
C PRO A 104 16.45 14.33 3.81
N ASN A 105 17.37 13.62 4.48
CA ASN A 105 18.80 13.86 4.37
C ASN A 105 19.41 13.28 3.09
N GLU A 106 18.73 12.29 2.47
CA GLU A 106 19.16 11.67 1.21
C GLU A 106 18.82 12.54 -0.01
N ILE A 107 17.92 13.51 0.15
CA ILE A 107 17.34 14.28 -0.95
C ILE A 107 18.37 15.12 -1.72
N PRO A 108 19.29 15.87 -1.07
CA PRO A 108 20.27 16.67 -1.78
C PRO A 108 21.11 15.88 -2.79
N GLU A 109 21.37 14.61 -2.49
CA GLU A 109 22.14 13.69 -3.36
C GLU A 109 21.34 13.19 -4.57
N LEU A 110 20.01 13.27 -4.49
CA LEU A 110 19.07 12.84 -5.54
C LEU A 110 18.57 14.01 -6.40
N LEU A 111 18.98 15.25 -6.10
CA LEU A 111 18.56 16.43 -6.86
C LEU A 111 19.30 16.51 -8.20
N ASP A 112 18.52 16.65 -9.26
CA ASP A 112 19.00 16.93 -10.61
C ASP A 112 18.29 18.20 -11.13
N PRO A 113 18.94 19.05 -11.96
CA PRO A 113 18.31 20.27 -12.49
C PRO A 113 17.02 20.04 -13.29
N GLU A 114 16.81 18.85 -13.88
CA GLU A 114 15.57 18.51 -14.59
C GLU A 114 14.46 18.03 -13.64
N LEU A 115 14.76 17.84 -12.35
CA LEU A 115 13.82 17.28 -11.39
C LEU A 115 12.66 18.26 -11.12
N PRO A 116 11.41 17.90 -11.42
CA PRO A 116 10.28 18.76 -11.12
C PRO A 116 10.08 18.88 -9.61
N GLN A 117 9.89 20.11 -9.10
CA GLN A 117 9.61 20.32 -7.67
C GLN A 117 8.36 19.55 -7.20
N GLN A 118 7.37 19.35 -8.09
CA GLN A 118 6.19 18.54 -7.78
C GLN A 118 6.53 17.07 -7.48
N LEU A 119 7.60 16.54 -8.06
CA LEU A 119 8.06 15.18 -7.79
C LEU A 119 8.56 15.06 -6.35
N LEU A 120 9.33 16.04 -5.87
CA LEU A 120 9.82 16.08 -4.48
C LEU A 120 8.67 16.13 -3.48
N VAL A 121 7.69 17.01 -3.71
CA VAL A 121 6.49 17.10 -2.85
C VAL A 121 5.69 15.79 -2.87
N SER A 122 5.53 15.18 -4.04
CA SER A 122 4.84 13.90 -4.18
C SER A 122 5.59 12.76 -3.49
N ALA A 123 6.92 12.75 -3.61
CA ALA A 123 7.79 11.78 -2.97
C ALA A 123 7.70 11.92 -1.45
N PHE A 124 7.78 13.14 -0.90
CA PHE A 124 7.62 13.35 0.53
C PHE A 124 6.25 12.95 1.03
N ARG A 125 5.17 13.27 0.32
CA ARG A 125 3.83 12.82 0.69
C ARG A 125 3.71 11.28 0.75
N ARG A 126 4.43 10.56 -0.12
CA ARG A 126 4.27 9.11 -0.28
C ARG A 126 5.29 8.30 0.51
N TYR A 127 6.51 8.80 0.67
CA TYR A 127 7.68 8.09 1.16
C TYR A 127 8.28 8.68 2.42
N ARG A 128 7.82 9.87 2.86
CA ARG A 128 8.31 10.56 4.04
C ARG A 128 7.16 10.95 4.97
N ARG A 129 7.51 11.08 6.25
CA ARG A 129 6.71 11.73 7.27
C ARG A 129 6.49 13.22 7.00
#